data_AF-A0A091MG09-F1
#
_entry.id   AF-A0A091MG09-F1
#
_cell.length_a   1.000
_cell.length_b   1.000
_cell.length_c   1.000
_cell.angle_alpha   90.00
_cell.angle_beta   90.00
_cell.angle_gamma   90.00
#
_symmetry.space_group_name_H-M   'P 1'
#
loop_
_entity.id
_entity.type
_entity.pdbx_description
1 polymer ?
#
loop_
_entity_poly.entity_id
_entity_poly.type
_entity_poly.pdbx_seq_one_letter_code
_entity_poly.pdbx_strand_id
1 'polypeptide(L)' 'VAIKKMKIQNELSEEGAATEIRVLRDNQNPNIVPYLDSYLVDAELWLVMQFMDGGSLFDVISAVYMEEGQIAAVCQQ' A
#
# COMPACT_ATOMS: atom_id res chain seq x y z
N VAL A 1 9.33 -7.10 5.52
CA VAL A 1 8.16 -7.15 4.59
C VAL A 1 6.92 -6.73 5.35
N ALA A 2 5.96 -6.09 4.68
CA ALA A 2 4.63 -5.80 5.24
C ALA A 2 3.62 -6.80 4.67
N ILE A 3 2.63 -7.20 5.47
CA ILE A 3 1.55 -8.10 5.05
C ILE A 3 0.21 -7.44 5.33
N LYS A 4 -0.57 -7.20 4.27
CA LYS A 4 -1.96 -6.75 4.38
C LYS A 4 -2.88 -7.97 4.27
N LYS A 5 -3.66 -8.23 5.32
CA LYS A 5 -4.64 -9.33 5.35
C LYS A 5 -6.03 -8.79 4.99
N MET A 6 -6.68 -9.41 4.02
CA MET A 6 -7.98 -8.99 3.49
C MET A 6 -8.97 -10.15 3.55
N LYS A 7 -10.13 -9.93 4.18
CA LYS A 7 -11.21 -10.90 4.19
C LYS A 7 -12.02 -10.77 2.91
N ILE A 8 -12.22 -11.88 2.22
CA ILE A 8 -13.10 -11.93 1.06
C ILE A 8 -14.49 -12.33 1.57
N GLN A 9 -15.43 -11.38 1.59
CA GLN A 9 -16.77 -11.56 2.14
C GLN A 9 -17.86 -11.60 1.05
N ASN A 10 -17.61 -10.91 -0.06
CA ASN A 10 -18.52 -10.80 -1.21
C ASN A 10 -17.73 -10.42 -2.48
N GLU A 11 -18.42 -10.42 -3.62
CA GLU A 11 -17.84 -10.09 -4.93
C GLU A 11 -17.15 -8.71 -4.94
N LEU A 12 -17.68 -7.72 -4.24
CA LEU A 12 -17.08 -6.38 -4.17
C LEU A 12 -15.72 -6.39 -3.46
N SER A 13 -15.62 -7.12 -2.34
CA SER A 13 -14.35 -7.27 -1.61
C SER A 13 -13.32 -8.08 -2.40
N GLU A 14 -13.79 -9.03 -3.22
CA GLU A 14 -12.95 -9.81 -4.14
C GLU A 14 -12.39 -8.93 -5.27
N GLU A 15 -13.25 -8.15 -5.92
CA GLU A 15 -12.85 -7.24 -6.99
C GLU A 15 -11.89 -6.16 -6.48
N GLY A 16 -12.12 -5.62 -5.28
CA GLY A 16 -11.23 -4.67 -4.64
C GLY A 16 -9.84 -5.26 -4.37
N ALA A 17 -9.78 -6.47 -3.81
CA ALA A 17 -8.53 -7.14 -3.53
C ALA A 17 -7.78 -7.53 -4.82
N ALA A 18 -8.49 -8.01 -5.84
CA ALA A 18 -7.93 -8.30 -7.16
C ALA A 18 -7.36 -7.04 -7.83
N THR A 19 -8.07 -5.91 -7.71
CA THR A 19 -7.63 -4.61 -8.22
C THR A 19 -6.34 -4.17 -7.54
N GLU A 20 -6.25 -4.27 -6.21
CA GLU A 20 -5.06 -3.88 -5.46
C GLU A 20 -3.84 -4.72 -5.87
N ILE A 21 -3.99 -6.04 -5.98
CA ILE A 21 -2.90 -6.90 -6.44
C ILE A 21 -2.49 -6.55 -7.87
N ARG A 22 -3.46 -6.35 -8.78
CA ARG A 22 -3.17 -6.01 -10.19
C ARG A 22 -2.41 -4.69 -10.30
N VAL A 23 -2.86 -3.65 -9.59
CA VAL A 23 -2.22 -2.34 -9.63
C VAL A 23 -0.78 -2.43 -9.15
N LEU A 24 -0.51 -3.09 -8.02
CA LEU A 24 0.85 -3.16 -7.47
C LEU A 24 1.77 -4.10 -8.27
N ARG A 25 1.23 -5.19 -8.83
CA ARG A 25 2.02 -6.15 -9.62
C ARG A 25 2.42 -5.58 -10.98
N ASP A 26 1.48 -4.94 -11.66
CA ASP A 26 1.66 -4.50 -13.04
C ASP A 26 2.33 -3.12 -13.14
N ASN A 27 2.33 -2.33 -12.06
CA ASN A 27 2.94 -1.00 -12.01
C ASN A 27 4.17 -0.96 -11.12
N GLN A 28 5.32 -1.37 -11.67
CA GLN A 28 6.61 -1.20 -11.01
C GLN A 28 7.12 0.22 -11.23
N ASN A 29 6.93 1.08 -10.22
CA ASN A 29 7.39 2.47 -10.21
C ASN A 29 8.06 2.76 -8.85
N PRO A 30 9.15 3.56 -8.80
CA PRO A 30 9.81 3.91 -7.54
C PRO A 30 8.91 4.52 -6.46
N ASN A 31 7.80 5.16 -6.86
CA ASN A 31 6.87 5.87 -5.97
C ASN A 31 5.60 5.04 -5.68
N ILE A 32 5.54 3.79 -6.15
CA ILE A 32 4.50 2.81 -5.82
C ILE A 32 5.15 1.71 -4.98
N VAL A 33 4.51 1.34 -3.86
CA VAL A 33 5.03 0.30 -2.97
C VAL A 33 5.21 -1.02 -3.74
N PRO A 34 6.42 -1.60 -3.79
CA PRO A 34 6.66 -2.82 -4.54
C PRO A 34 5.84 -4.01 -4.04
N TYR A 35 5.15 -4.66 -4.97
CA TYR A 35 4.56 -5.99 -4.80
C TYR A 35 5.66 -7.05 -4.66
N LEU A 36 5.50 -7.98 -3.71
CA LEU A 36 6.40 -9.12 -3.55
C LEU A 36 5.68 -10.43 -3.90
N ASP A 37 4.55 -10.71 -3.24
CA ASP A 37 3.75 -11.91 -3.51
C ASP A 37 2.32 -11.80 -2.93
N SER A 38 1.46 -12.78 -3.21
CA SER A 38 0.14 -12.90 -2.61
C SER A 38 -0.26 -14.36 -2.36
N TYR A 39 -0.96 -14.60 -1.25
CA TYR A 39 -1.35 -15.95 -0.81
C TYR A 39 -2.79 -15.97 -0.32
N LEU A 40 -3.49 -17.08 -0.53
CA LEU A 40 -4.78 -17.33 0.11
C LEU A 40 -4.55 -18.26 1.31
N VAL A 41 -4.80 -17.77 2.53
CA VAL A 41 -4.56 -18.47 3.80
C VAL A 41 -5.81 -18.37 4.66
N ASP A 42 -6.39 -19.49 5.08
CA ASP A 42 -7.60 -19.54 5.94
C ASP A 42 -8.75 -18.63 5.45
N ALA A 43 -8.99 -18.63 4.13
CA ALA A 43 -9.97 -17.76 3.45
C ALA A 43 -9.71 -16.23 3.57
N GLU A 44 -8.50 -15.84 3.96
CA GLU A 44 -8.00 -14.47 3.88
C GLU A 44 -6.95 -14.36 2.77
N LEU A 45 -7.06 -13.29 1.98
CA LEU A 45 -6.03 -12.94 1.00
C LEU A 45 -4.93 -12.13 1.70
N TRP A 46 -3.72 -12.64 1.66
CA TRP A 46 -2.53 -12.01 2.21
C TRP A 46 -1.73 -11.40 1.07
N LEU A 47 -1.59 -10.08 1.09
CA LEU A 47 -0.77 -9.33 0.15
C LEU A 47 0.57 -9.00 0.81
N VAL A 48 1.66 -9.50 0.23
CA VAL A 48 3.02 -9.27 0.70
C VAL A 48 3.65 -8.15 -0.13
N MET A 49 4.10 -7.11 0.54
CA MET A 49 4.68 -5.92 -0.07
C MET A 49 5.92 -5.44 0.67
N GLN A 50 6.69 -4.54 0.05
CA GLN A 50 7.82 -3.91 0.71
C GLN A 50 7.36 -3.19 1.99
N PHE A 51 8.16 -3.32 3.05
CA PHE A 51 7.92 -2.57 4.28
C PHE A 51 8.49 -1.16 4.15
N MET A 52 7.65 -0.16 4.38
CA MET A 52 8.03 1.26 4.41
C MET A 52 8.21 1.67 5.87
N ASP A 53 9.46 1.76 6.32
CA ASP A 53 9.82 1.99 7.72
C ASP A 53 9.60 3.44 8.20
N GLY A 54 9.46 4.39 7.27
CA GLY A 54 9.15 5.79 7.56
C GLY A 54 7.73 6.07 8.05
N GLY A 55 6.85 5.06 8.10
CA GLY A 55 5.45 5.23 8.52
C GLY A 55 4.59 5.92 7.45
N SER A 56 3.45 6.47 7.86
CA SER A 56 2.53 7.14 6.93
C SER A 56 2.72 8.65 6.93
N LEU A 57 2.37 9.31 5.82
CA LEU A 57 2.33 10.77 5.75
C LEU A 57 1.36 11.36 6.79
N PHE A 58 0.31 10.62 7.15
CA PHE A 58 -0.63 11.02 8.20
C PHE A 58 0.06 11.18 9.57
N ASP A 59 0.98 10.27 9.91
CA ASP A 59 1.71 10.34 11.17
C ASP A 59 2.60 11.59 11.23
N VAL A 60 3.22 11.94 10.09
CA VAL A 60 4.07 13.13 9.96
C VAL A 60 3.26 14.41 10.15
N ILE A 61 2.18 14.60 9.39
CA ILE A 61 1.36 15.81 9.47
C ILE A 61 0.63 15.95 10.80
N SER A 62 0.43 14.85 11.52
CA SER A 62 -0.15 14.87 12.88
C SER A 62 0.85 15.30 13.94
N ALA A 63 2.16 15.16 13.69
CA ALA A 63 3.21 15.47 14.64
C ALA A 63 3.87 16.84 14.39
N VAL A 64 4.00 17.25 13.12
CA VAL A 64 4.71 18.48 12.73
C VAL A 64 4.03 19.20 11.57
N TYR A 65 4.21 20.53 11.51
CA TYR A 65 3.88 21.30 10.32
C TYR A 65 4.97 21.12 9.26
N MET A 66 4.56 20.76 8.05
CA MET A 66 5.47 20.65 6.92
C MET A 66 5.68 22.02 6.26
N GLU A 67 6.92 22.33 5.92
CA GLU A 67 7.25 23.51 5.13
C GLU A 67 6.88 23.30 3.66
N GLU A 68 6.65 24.39 2.90
CA GLU A 68 6.26 24.31 1.49
C GLU A 68 7.23 23.47 0.64
N GLY A 69 8.53 23.54 0.92
CA GLY A 69 9.53 22.71 0.24
C GLY A 69 9.36 21.21 0.49
N GLN A 70 8.95 20.82 1.70
CA GLN A 70 8.69 19.42 2.04
C GLN A 70 7.38 18.92 1.40
N ILE A 71 6.35 19.76 1.38
CA ILE A 71 5.08 19.48 0.70
C ILE A 71 5.34 19.30 -0.80
N ALA A 72 6.08 20.22 -1.42
CA ALA A 72 6.43 20.15 -2.83
C ALA A 72 7.22 18.87 -3.18
N ALA A 73 8.15 18.45 -2.32
CA ALA A 73 8.90 17.21 -2.50
C ALA A 73 7.99 15.97 -2.49
N VAL A 74 6.98 15.92 -1.62
CA VAL A 74 5.98 14.84 -1.59
C VAL A 74 5.10 14.88 -2.84
N CYS A 75 4.65 16.06 -3.28
CA CYS A 75 3.80 16.21 -4.47
C CYS A 75 4.52 15.92 -5.79
N GLN A 76 5.85 16.01 -5.83
CA GLN A 76 6.65 15.74 -7.02
C GLN A 76 6.91 14.24 -7.23
N GLN A 77 6.87 13.45 -6.15
CA GLN A 77 7.01 11.99 -6.20
C GLN A 77 5.74 11.39 -6.82
#